data_AF-E5Y6P7-F1
#
_entry.id   AF-E5Y6P7-F1
#
_cell.length_a   1.000
_cell.length_b   1.000
_cell.length_c   1.000
_cell.angle_alpha   90.00
_cell.angle_beta   90.00
_cell.angle_gamma   90.00
#
_symmetry.space_group_name_H-M   'P 1'
#
loop_
_entity.id
_entity.type
_entity.pdbx_description
1 polymer ?
#
loop_
_entity_poly.entity_id
_entity_poly.type
_entity_poly.pdbx_seq_one_letter_code
_entity_poly.pdbx_strand_id
1 'polypeptide(L)'
;MQFTIKDKTFDSGRLNAFQQLHVVRRLAPVTERLVALAGSAGDPEAFLGPLARTVGELPDADVDYILNACLDVTQIRQDTGGFARLRVNGVVMFPLDLTMLLGIAAHVLKDNLSGFFADLPSVLNRAGKAAESDG
;
A
#
# COMPACT_ATOMS: atom_id res chain seq x y z
N MET A 1 -5.47 10.82 -5.71
CA MET A 1 -4.74 11.81 -4.88
C MET A 1 -3.35 11.95 -5.46
N GLN A 2 -2.89 13.18 -5.68
CA GLN A 2 -1.62 13.41 -6.37
C GLN A 2 -0.43 13.40 -5.41
N PHE A 3 0.68 12.81 -5.85
CA PHE A 3 1.95 12.76 -5.12
C PHE A 3 3.13 12.76 -6.11
N THR A 4 4.33 13.10 -5.64
CA THR A 4 5.52 13.23 -6.49
C THR A 4 6.64 12.32 -6.00
N ILE A 5 7.30 11.62 -6.92
CA ILE A 5 8.49 10.81 -6.67
C ILE A 5 9.50 11.10 -7.77
N LYS A 6 10.75 11.46 -7.42
CA LYS A 6 11.84 11.73 -8.38
C LYS A 6 11.38 12.58 -9.58
N ASP A 7 10.76 13.73 -9.27
CA ASP A 7 10.25 14.72 -10.23
C ASP A 7 9.06 14.28 -11.12
N LYS A 8 8.54 13.06 -10.94
CA LYS A 8 7.32 12.61 -11.64
C LYS A 8 6.10 12.72 -10.73
N THR A 9 5.03 13.31 -11.24
CA THR A 9 3.74 13.38 -10.54
C THR A 9 2.87 12.19 -10.90
N PHE A 10 2.34 11.56 -9.87
CA PHE A 10 1.40 10.44 -9.94
C PHE A 10 0.05 10.85 -9.38
N ASP A 11 -1.01 10.14 -9.78
CA ASP A 11 -2.33 10.21 -9.17
C ASP A 11 -2.77 8.80 -8.72
N SER A 12 -2.98 8.66 -7.42
CA SER A 12 -3.48 7.46 -6.76
C SER A 12 -5.01 7.36 -6.94
N GLY A 13 -5.48 6.30 -7.59
CA GLY A 13 -6.89 5.94 -7.69
C GLY A 13 -7.41 5.14 -6.49
N ARG A 14 -8.66 4.69 -6.58
CA ARG A 14 -9.32 3.92 -5.52
C ARG A 14 -9.26 2.42 -5.79
N LEU A 15 -8.74 1.66 -4.83
CA LEU A 15 -8.89 0.21 -4.77
C LEU A 15 -10.34 -0.11 -4.39
N ASN A 16 -10.95 -1.10 -5.04
CA ASN A 16 -12.26 -1.59 -4.61
C ASN A 16 -12.16 -2.35 -3.27
N ALA A 17 -13.29 -2.55 -2.59
CA ALA A 17 -13.31 -3.16 -1.26
C ALA A 17 -12.68 -4.56 -1.21
N PHE A 18 -12.88 -5.39 -2.25
CA PHE A 18 -12.27 -6.72 -2.32
C PHE A 18 -10.75 -6.66 -2.50
N GLN A 19 -10.26 -5.74 -3.33
CA GLN A 19 -8.83 -5.48 -3.47
C GLN A 19 -8.22 -5.01 -2.15
N GLN A 20 -8.87 -4.09 -1.44
CA GLN A 20 -8.43 -3.64 -0.12
C GLN A 20 -8.36 -4.82 0.87
N LEU A 21 -9.40 -5.66 0.95
CA LEU A 21 -9.41 -6.86 1.80
C LEU A 21 -8.29 -7.83 1.45
N HIS A 22 -8.07 -8.07 0.16
CA HIS A 22 -7.02 -8.97 -0.33
C HIS A 22 -5.62 -8.44 -0.06
N VAL A 23 -5.42 -7.13 -0.13
CA VAL A 23 -4.18 -6.47 0.26
C VAL A 23 -3.96 -6.58 1.77
N VAL A 24 -4.97 -6.24 2.59
CA VAL A 24 -4.89 -6.33 4.06
C VAL A 24 -4.57 -7.75 4.50
N ARG A 25 -5.25 -8.76 3.93
CA ARG A 25 -5.00 -10.17 4.26
C ARG A 25 -3.55 -10.60 3.98
N ARG A 26 -2.95 -10.09 2.90
CA ARG A 26 -1.57 -10.40 2.51
C ARG A 26 -0.54 -9.66 3.33
N LEU A 27 -0.85 -8.45 3.78
CA LEU A 27 -0.01 -7.67 4.67
C LEU A 27 -0.12 -8.13 6.14
N ALA A 28 -1.14 -8.91 6.49
CA ALA A 28 -1.38 -9.34 7.87
C ALA A 28 -0.17 -9.98 8.56
N PRO A 29 0.62 -10.89 7.94
CA PRO A 29 1.78 -11.52 8.58
C PRO A 29 2.91 -10.55 8.94
N VAL A 30 2.91 -9.37 8.33
CA VAL A 30 4.00 -8.39 8.43
C VAL A 30 3.55 -7.04 8.99
N THR A 31 2.29 -6.91 9.41
CA THR A 31 1.69 -5.62 9.78
C THR A 31 2.41 -4.96 10.96
N GLU A 32 2.71 -5.70 12.03
CA GLU A 32 3.43 -5.17 13.21
C GLU A 32 4.83 -4.66 12.85
N ARG A 33 5.55 -5.39 11.99
CA ARG A 33 6.89 -5.02 11.51
C ARG A 33 6.86 -3.80 10.60
N LEU A 34 5.86 -3.69 9.73
CA LEU A 34 5.67 -2.51 8.88
C LEU A 34 5.39 -1.25 9.71
N VAL A 35 4.63 -1.37 10.81
CA VAL A 35 4.40 -0.26 11.75
C VAL A 35 5.71 0.15 12.44
N ALA A 36 6.50 -0.82 12.91
CA ALA A 36 7.82 -0.55 13.51
C ALA A 36 8.80 0.10 12.50
N LEU A 37 8.77 -0.35 11.24
CA LEU A 37 9.55 0.22 10.13
C LEU A 37 9.14 1.67 9.83
N ALA A 38 7.84 1.97 9.83
CA ALA A 38 7.35 3.33 9.63
C ALA A 38 7.81 4.29 10.75
N GLY A 39 7.94 3.79 11.99
CA GLY A 39 8.46 4.56 13.13
C GLY A 39 9.98 4.79 13.11
N SER A 40 10.73 4.06 12.28
CA SER A 40 12.19 4.17 12.13
C SER A 40 12.61 4.89 10.84
N ALA A 41 11.65 5.46 10.10
CA ALA A 41 11.89 6.21 8.87
C ALA A 41 12.69 7.50 9.15
N GLY A 42 14.03 7.39 9.11
CA GLY A 42 14.97 8.47 9.38
C GLY A 42 16.44 8.01 9.38
N ASP A 43 16.69 6.71 9.58
CA ASP A 43 18.01 6.10 9.53
C ASP A 43 18.04 4.97 8.46
N PRO A 44 18.70 5.18 7.31
CA PRO A 44 18.77 4.20 6.23
C PRO A 44 19.41 2.87 6.64
N GLU A 45 20.38 2.87 7.56
CA GLU A 45 21.12 1.66 7.95
C GLU A 45 20.32 0.83 8.95
N ALA A 46 19.59 1.50 9.86
CA ALA A 46 18.63 0.86 10.75
C ALA A 46 17.38 0.31 10.03
N PHE A 47 17.10 0.82 8.83
CA PHE A 47 15.92 0.46 8.03
C PHE A 47 16.10 -0.82 7.19
N LEU A 48 17.30 -1.05 6.65
CA LEU A 48 17.54 -2.14 5.68
C LEU A 48 17.37 -3.55 6.27
N GLY A 49 17.89 -3.79 7.47
CA GLY A 49 17.83 -5.10 8.13
C GLY A 49 16.38 -5.55 8.42
N PRO A 50 15.59 -4.73 9.11
CA PRO A 50 14.18 -5.06 9.38
C PRO A 50 13.33 -5.09 8.11
N LEU A 51 13.62 -4.25 7.09
CA LEU A 51 12.95 -4.32 5.80
C LEU A 51 13.21 -5.66 5.11
N ALA A 52 14.46 -6.12 5.06
CA ALA A 52 14.83 -7.39 4.43
C ALA A 52 14.11 -8.59 5.07
N ARG A 53 13.98 -8.60 6.40
CA ARG A 53 13.22 -9.64 7.12
C ARG A 53 11.73 -9.58 6.82
N THR A 54 11.17 -8.37 6.78
CA THR A 54 9.73 -8.15 6.53
C THR A 54 9.36 -8.54 5.09
N VAL A 55 10.19 -8.17 4.11
CA VAL A 55 9.96 -8.53 2.70
C VAL A 55 10.16 -10.04 2.49
N GLY A 56 11.16 -10.65 3.15
CA GLY A 56 11.44 -12.08 3.03
C GLY A 56 10.36 -13.02 3.61
N GLU A 57 9.41 -12.48 4.38
CA GLU A 57 8.29 -13.25 4.95
C GLU A 57 7.05 -13.28 4.05
N LEU A 58 6.96 -12.35 3.10
CA LEU A 58 5.87 -12.34 2.14
C LEU A 58 6.20 -13.27 0.97
N PRO A 59 5.30 -14.18 0.58
CA PRO A 59 5.44 -14.91 -0.67
C PRO A 59 5.52 -13.94 -1.85
N ASP A 60 6.33 -14.25 -2.86
CA ASP A 60 6.46 -13.42 -4.07
C ASP A 60 5.09 -13.11 -4.70
N ALA A 61 4.19 -14.10 -4.75
CA ALA A 61 2.85 -13.93 -5.28
C ALA A 61 2.01 -12.88 -4.52
N ASP A 62 2.25 -12.70 -3.23
CA ASP A 62 1.56 -11.72 -2.41
C ASP A 62 2.15 -10.32 -2.60
N VAL A 63 3.48 -10.22 -2.69
CA VAL A 63 4.18 -8.98 -3.06
C VAL A 63 3.72 -8.51 -4.44
N ASP A 64 3.75 -9.41 -5.41
CA ASP A 64 3.32 -9.14 -6.79
C ASP A 64 1.86 -8.69 -6.82
N TYR A 65 0.96 -9.37 -6.10
CA TYR A 65 -0.44 -8.97 -6.05
C TYR A 65 -0.59 -7.53 -5.53
N ILE A 66 0.07 -7.20 -4.41
CA ILE A 66 -0.03 -5.88 -3.78
C ILE A 66 0.49 -4.79 -4.73
N LEU A 67 1.69 -4.99 -5.29
CA LEU A 67 2.30 -4.02 -6.20
C LEU A 67 1.45 -3.82 -7.45
N ASN A 68 1.01 -4.91 -8.07
CA ASN A 68 0.17 -4.87 -9.26
C ASN A 68 -1.18 -4.19 -9.02
N ALA A 69 -1.83 -4.46 -7.89
CA ALA A 69 -3.08 -3.80 -7.51
C ALA A 69 -2.89 -2.28 -7.34
N CYS A 70 -1.77 -1.86 -6.76
CA CYS A 70 -1.45 -0.43 -6.63
C CYS A 70 -1.19 0.23 -7.99
N LEU A 71 -0.45 -0.44 -8.87
CA LEU A 71 -0.15 0.09 -10.21
C LEU A 71 -1.40 0.19 -11.09
N ASP A 72 -2.36 -0.73 -10.96
CA ASP A 72 -3.62 -0.71 -11.74
C ASP A 72 -4.46 0.54 -11.50
N VAL A 73 -4.41 1.09 -10.29
CA VAL A 73 -5.17 2.29 -9.92
C VAL A 73 -4.35 3.56 -10.02
N THR A 74 -3.07 3.47 -10.38
CA THR A 74 -2.18 4.64 -10.42
C THR A 74 -2.04 5.18 -11.84
N GLN A 75 -2.05 6.50 -11.94
CA GLN A 75 -1.77 7.23 -13.17
C GLN A 75 -0.52 8.10 -13.01
N ILE A 76 0.13 8.42 -14.11
CA ILE A 76 1.30 9.29 -14.19
C ILE A 76 0.98 10.51 -15.07
N ARG A 77 1.33 11.69 -14.59
CA ARG A 77 1.19 12.95 -15.33
C ARG A 77 2.13 12.92 -16.53
N GLN A 78 1.62 13.29 -17.71
CA GLN A 78 2.40 13.33 -18.95
C GLN A 78 2.88 14.76 -19.22
N ASP A 79 4.03 14.88 -19.89
CA ASP A 79 4.63 16.17 -20.27
C ASP A 79 3.72 16.95 -21.24
N THR A 80 2.97 16.23 -22.08
CA THR A 80 1.96 16.78 -22.98
C THR A 80 0.68 17.24 -22.28
N GLY A 81 0.62 17.10 -20.96
CA GLY A 81 -0.59 17.31 -20.16
C GLY A 81 -1.42 16.03 -19.99
N GLY A 82 -2.30 16.05 -18.98
CA GLY A 82 -3.15 14.91 -18.64
C GLY A 82 -2.43 13.80 -17.85
N PHE A 83 -3.13 12.68 -17.69
CA PHE A 83 -2.68 11.50 -16.94
C PHE A 83 -2.84 10.24 -17.78
N ALA A 84 -1.88 9.32 -17.65
CA ALA A 84 -1.91 8.00 -18.28
C ALA A 84 -1.82 6.90 -17.23
N ARG A 85 -2.49 5.77 -17.44
CA ARG A 85 -2.43 4.62 -16.51
C ARG A 85 -1.04 4.00 -16.51
N LEU A 86 -0.51 3.68 -15.33
CA LEU A 86 0.78 3.01 -15.20
C LEU A 86 0.74 1.56 -15.69
N ARG A 87 -0.38 0.87 -15.48
CA ARG A 87 -0.57 -0.51 -15.91
C ARG A 87 -1.84 -0.67 -16.74
N VAL A 88 -1.74 -1.36 -17.86
CA VAL A 88 -2.87 -1.67 -18.75
C VAL A 88 -2.79 -3.14 -19.15
N ASN A 89 -3.87 -3.89 -18.96
CA ASN A 89 -3.93 -5.32 -19.27
C ASN A 89 -2.76 -6.13 -18.66
N GLY A 90 -2.37 -5.78 -17.43
CA GLY A 90 -1.28 -6.44 -16.70
C GLY A 90 0.13 -5.99 -17.09
N VAL A 91 0.29 -5.12 -18.09
CA VAL A 91 1.58 -4.64 -18.57
C VAL A 91 1.86 -3.24 -18.04
N VAL A 92 3.05 -3.03 -17.46
CA VAL A 92 3.52 -1.72 -17.02
C VAL A 92 3.95 -0.90 -18.24
N MET A 93 3.35 0.26 -18.43
CA MET A 93 3.49 1.08 -19.65
C MET A 93 4.67 2.04 -19.62
N PHE A 94 5.25 2.28 -18.43
CA PHE A 94 6.32 3.24 -18.21
C PHE A 94 7.46 2.61 -17.41
N PRO A 95 8.72 3.00 -17.66
CA PRO A 95 9.82 2.52 -16.84
C PRO A 95 9.68 3.03 -15.41
N LEU A 96 9.69 2.10 -14.45
CA LEU A 96 9.69 2.35 -13.02
C LEU A 96 10.94 1.72 -12.43
N ASP A 97 11.71 2.51 -11.68
CA ASP A 97 12.74 1.96 -10.81
C ASP A 97 12.13 1.46 -9.49
N LEU A 98 12.91 0.72 -8.70
CA LEU A 98 12.44 0.13 -7.44
C LEU A 98 11.93 1.20 -6.45
N THR A 99 12.58 2.36 -6.38
CA THR A 99 12.15 3.45 -5.49
C THR A 99 10.78 3.97 -5.92
N MET A 100 10.56 4.13 -7.22
CA MET A 100 9.28 4.57 -7.76
C MET A 100 8.19 3.53 -7.49
N LEU A 101 8.48 2.25 -7.76
CA LEU A 101 7.53 1.15 -7.54
C LEU A 101 7.07 1.06 -6.08
N LEU A 102 8.02 1.06 -5.15
CA LEU A 102 7.72 1.00 -3.71
C LEU A 102 7.04 2.28 -3.21
N GLY A 103 7.49 3.45 -3.68
CA GLY A 103 6.88 4.73 -3.31
C GLY A 103 5.43 4.85 -3.77
N ILE A 104 5.12 4.42 -5.00
CA ILE A 104 3.75 4.37 -5.51
C ILE A 104 2.89 3.45 -4.63
N ALA A 105 3.36 2.24 -4.34
CA ALA A 105 2.63 1.31 -3.49
C ALA A 105 2.37 1.91 -2.10
N ALA A 106 3.37 2.51 -1.46
CA ALA A 106 3.22 3.15 -0.16
C ALA A 106 2.14 4.26 -0.16
N HIS A 107 2.14 5.12 -1.17
CA HIS A 107 1.13 6.18 -1.33
C HIS A 107 -0.27 5.60 -1.57
N VAL A 108 -0.42 4.64 -2.49
CA VAL A 108 -1.73 4.03 -2.79
C VAL A 108 -2.30 3.32 -1.57
N LEU A 109 -1.48 2.56 -0.85
CA LEU A 109 -1.89 1.86 0.37
C LEU A 109 -2.32 2.83 1.45
N LYS A 110 -1.55 3.91 1.69
CA LYS A 110 -1.92 4.95 2.65
C LYS A 110 -3.27 5.58 2.32
N ASP A 111 -3.50 5.92 1.05
CA ASP A 111 -4.71 6.61 0.62
C ASP A 111 -5.97 5.74 0.70
N ASN A 112 -5.80 4.44 0.45
CA ASN A 112 -6.91 3.50 0.37
C ASN A 112 -7.20 2.78 1.69
N LEU A 113 -6.20 2.57 2.55
CA LEU A 113 -6.36 1.77 3.78
C LEU A 113 -6.41 2.61 5.06
N SER A 114 -6.00 3.89 5.03
CA SER A 114 -5.99 4.74 6.23
C SER A 114 -7.36 4.86 6.90
N GLY A 115 -8.44 5.00 6.12
CA GLY A 115 -9.81 5.03 6.65
C GLY A 115 -10.19 3.73 7.38
N PHE A 116 -9.90 2.57 6.77
CA PHE A 116 -10.13 1.28 7.39
C PHE A 116 -9.41 1.14 8.74
N PHE A 117 -8.12 1.48 8.79
CA PHE A 117 -7.33 1.39 10.02
C PHE A 117 -7.76 2.42 11.08
N ALA A 118 -8.22 3.61 10.69
CA ALA A 118 -8.76 4.60 11.61
C ALA A 118 -10.08 4.14 12.25
N ASP A 119 -10.93 3.46 11.46
CA ASP A 119 -12.23 2.98 11.94
C ASP A 119 -12.14 1.66 12.73
N LEU A 120 -11.09 0.86 12.52
CA LEU A 120 -10.94 -0.48 13.08
C LEU A 120 -11.10 -0.56 14.61
N PRO A 121 -10.48 0.32 15.43
CA PRO A 121 -10.66 0.29 16.88
C PRO A 121 -12.13 0.47 17.30
N SER A 122 -12.88 1.31 16.57
CA SER A 122 -14.31 1.54 16.86
C SER A 122 -15.18 0.33 16.53
N VAL A 123 -14.84 -0.40 15.47
CA VAL A 123 -15.53 -1.63 15.07
C VAL A 123 -15.29 -2.72 16.10
N LEU A 124 -14.04 -2.92 16.53
CA LEU A 124 -13.67 -3.91 17.54
C LEU A 124 -14.30 -3.61 18.90
N ASN A 125 -14.32 -2.34 19.32
CA ASN A 125 -14.97 -1.93 20.57
C ASN A 125 -16.49 -2.19 20.54
N ARG A 126 -17.16 -2.00 19.40
CA ARG A 126 -18.59 -2.34 19.26
C ARG A 126 -18.82 -3.84 19.29
N ALA A 127 -17.97 -4.63 18.63
CA ALA A 127 -18.05 -6.08 18.63
C ALA A 127 -17.85 -6.66 20.04
N GLY A 128 -16.88 -6.14 20.81
CA GLY A 128 -16.66 -6.54 22.20
C GLY A 128 -17.85 -6.25 23.11
N LYS A 129 -18.44 -5.05 23.00
CA LYS A 129 -19.63 -4.67 23.78
C LYS A 129 -20.87 -5.50 23.46
N ALA A 130 -21.06 -5.90 22.20
CA ALA A 130 -22.16 -6.78 21.80
C ALA A 130 -22.00 -8.20 22.36
N ALA A 131 -20.77 -8.69 22.48
CA ALA A 131 -20.50 -10.01 23.07
C ALA A 131 -20.71 -10.04 24.59
N GLU A 132 -20.53 -8.92 25.29
CA GLU A 132 -20.75 -8.80 26.75
C GLU A 132 -22.22 -8.61 27.14
N SER A 133 -23.08 -8.11 26.23
CA SER A 133 -24.52 -7.91 26.52
C SER A 133 -25.37 -9.17 26.36
N ASP A 134 -24.83 -10.20 25.72
CA ASP A 134 -25.52 -11.46 25.39
C ASP A 134 -25.13 -12.62 26.34
N GLY A 135 -24.36 -12.35 27.39
CA GLY A 135 -23.96 -13.32 28.45
C GLY A 135 -24.48 -12.92 29.83
#